data_AF-A0A9X1HWU9-F1
#
_entry.id   AF-A0A9X1HWU9-F1
#
_cell.length_a   1.000
_cell.length_b   1.000
_cell.length_c   1.000
_cell.angle_alpha   90.00
_cell.angle_beta   90.00
_cell.angle_gamma   90.00
#
_symmetry.space_group_name_H-M   'P 1'
#
loop_
_entity.id
_entity.type
_entity.pdbx_description
1 polymer ?
#
loop_
_entity_poly.entity_id
_entity_poly.type
_entity_poly.pdbx_seq_one_letter_code
_entity_poly.pdbx_strand_id
1 'polypeptide(L)'
;MKEIKRIILFFCIVNASIAYSQNKDFNFIISVDNDLRNIYVDKFVVTDKEGNNQSVRVNYVQGNLSIKESDYKKLTSDNVTNINLNTRYVKQCGDNTETFNYDIENFKLPWLTKGNHFVLYIYDTTNKKYKKIYDPLPDKDFTFEYDWSEGSMRRVQKKLTKEQKRCNK
;
A
#
# COMPACT_ATOMS: atom_id res chain seq x y z
N MET A 1 14.87 -37.81 37.11
CA MET A 1 15.06 -37.73 35.64
C MET A 1 13.77 -37.49 34.84
N LYS A 2 12.64 -38.15 35.15
CA LYS A 2 11.38 -38.00 34.39
C LYS A 2 10.81 -36.57 34.44
N GLU A 3 10.84 -35.92 35.62
CA GLU A 3 10.36 -34.54 35.79
C GLU A 3 11.25 -33.50 35.10
N ILE A 4 12.57 -33.68 35.11
CA ILE A 4 13.51 -32.80 34.39
C ILE A 4 13.25 -32.87 32.87
N LYS A 5 12.98 -34.07 32.32
CA LYS A 5 12.63 -34.22 30.90
C LYS A 5 11.31 -33.52 30.54
N ARG A 6 10.33 -33.52 31.45
CA ARG A 6 9.06 -32.79 31.27
C ARG A 6 9.25 -31.28 31.28
N ILE A 7 10.09 -30.76 32.18
CA ILE A 7 10.41 -29.32 32.25
C ILE A 7 11.14 -28.86 30.99
N ILE A 8 12.13 -29.63 30.51
CA ILE A 8 12.84 -29.31 29.26
C ILE A 8 11.88 -29.34 28.07
N LEU A 9 11.01 -30.36 27.97
CA LEU A 9 10.02 -30.45 26.90
C LEU A 9 9.03 -29.28 26.92
N PHE A 10 8.57 -28.88 28.10
CA PHE A 10 7.70 -27.71 28.28
C PHE A 10 8.40 -26.42 27.82
N PHE A 11 9.66 -26.23 28.20
CA PHE A 11 10.47 -25.08 27.75
C PHE A 11 10.66 -25.08 26.23
N CYS A 12 10.89 -26.24 25.60
CA CYS A 12 10.99 -26.35 24.15
C CYS A 12 9.68 -25.99 23.43
N ILE A 13 8.52 -26.42 23.95
CA ILE A 13 7.21 -26.11 23.36
C ILE A 13 6.88 -24.62 23.50
N VAL A 14 7.18 -24.00 24.63
CA VAL A 14 6.96 -22.55 24.85
C VAL A 14 7.85 -21.73 23.91
N ASN A 15 9.12 -22.09 23.74
CA ASN A 15 10.02 -21.38 22.82
C ASN A 15 9.66 -21.59 21.34
N ALA A 16 9.18 -22.78 20.96
CA ALA A 16 8.71 -23.04 19.60
C ALA A 16 7.47 -22.18 19.24
N SER A 17 6.61 -21.90 20.22
CA SER A 17 5.43 -21.04 20.03
C SER A 17 5.78 -19.58 19.72
N ILE A 18 6.89 -19.07 20.27
CA ILE A 18 7.33 -17.67 20.07
C ILE A 18 7.98 -17.47 18.69
N ALA A 19 8.45 -18.55 18.07
CA ALA A 19 9.10 -18.54 16.76
C ALA A 19 8.12 -18.56 15.56
N TYR A 20 6.81 -18.64 15.79
CA TYR A 20 5.84 -18.43 14.72
C TYR A 20 5.90 -16.96 14.26
N SER A 21 6.54 -16.74 13.12
CA SER A 21 6.54 -15.47 12.39
C SER A 21 5.09 -15.06 12.11
N GLN A 22 4.52 -14.22 12.96
CA GLN A 22 3.18 -13.66 12.73
C GLN A 22 3.26 -12.66 11.57
N ASN A 23 2.25 -12.66 10.71
CA ASN A 23 2.05 -11.59 9.74
C ASN A 23 1.14 -10.52 10.36
N LYS A 24 1.27 -9.29 9.88
CA LYS A 24 0.36 -8.18 10.12
C LYS A 24 -0.45 -7.97 8.85
N ASP A 25 -1.76 -8.09 9.00
CA ASP A 25 -2.72 -7.96 7.91
C ASP A 25 -3.45 -6.62 8.00
N PHE A 26 -3.62 -5.96 6.86
CA PHE A 26 -4.26 -4.66 6.75
C PHE A 26 -5.34 -4.69 5.68
N ASN A 27 -6.47 -4.02 5.92
CA ASN A 27 -7.47 -3.78 4.89
C ASN A 27 -6.94 -2.71 3.93
N PHE A 28 -6.47 -3.13 2.77
CA PHE A 28 -5.79 -2.28 1.82
C PHE A 28 -6.35 -2.49 0.42
N ILE A 29 -6.85 -1.42 -0.18
CA ILE A 29 -7.45 -1.45 -1.53
C ILE A 29 -6.68 -0.47 -2.40
N ILE A 30 -6.34 -0.89 -3.61
CA ILE A 30 -5.83 0.00 -4.65
C ILE A 30 -6.81 -0.06 -5.81
N SER A 31 -7.13 1.09 -6.37
CA SER A 31 -7.84 1.21 -7.62
C SER A 31 -7.02 1.99 -8.63
N VAL A 32 -7.01 1.52 -9.87
CA VAL A 32 -6.46 2.26 -11.01
C VAL A 32 -7.61 2.55 -11.96
N ASP A 33 -7.92 3.82 -12.18
CA ASP A 33 -9.00 4.25 -13.07
C ASP A 33 -10.40 3.67 -12.73
N ASN A 34 -10.65 3.36 -11.45
CA ASN A 34 -11.82 2.62 -10.94
C ASN A 34 -11.82 1.11 -11.21
N ASP A 35 -10.75 0.54 -11.79
CA ASP A 35 -10.52 -0.90 -11.81
C ASP A 35 -9.79 -1.33 -10.54
N LEU A 36 -10.09 -2.51 -10.04
CA LEU A 36 -9.49 -3.09 -8.83
C LEU A 36 -8.73 -4.40 -9.13
N ARG A 37 -8.79 -4.86 -10.39
CA ARG A 37 -8.23 -6.15 -10.82
C ARG A 37 -6.81 -5.96 -11.36
N ASN A 38 -6.02 -7.04 -11.37
CA ASN A 38 -4.69 -7.07 -11.96
C ASN A 38 -3.74 -5.98 -11.41
N ILE A 39 -3.90 -5.65 -10.13
CA ILE A 39 -3.03 -4.73 -9.41
C ILE A 39 -2.10 -5.56 -8.52
N TYR A 40 -0.81 -5.26 -8.60
CA TYR A 40 0.24 -6.00 -7.91
C TYR A 40 1.09 -5.03 -7.10
N VAL A 41 1.30 -5.36 -5.83
CA VAL A 41 2.23 -4.63 -4.95
C VAL A 41 3.28 -5.63 -4.47
N ASP A 42 4.50 -5.45 -4.94
CA ASP A 42 5.60 -6.36 -4.60
C ASP A 42 6.31 -5.94 -3.31
N LYS A 43 6.48 -4.62 -3.13
CA LYS A 43 7.29 -4.07 -2.05
C LYS A 43 7.01 -2.59 -1.78
N PHE A 44 7.31 -2.20 -0.56
CA PHE A 44 7.66 -0.82 -0.23
C PHE A 44 9.17 -0.63 -0.38
N VAL A 45 9.59 0.52 -0.92
CA VAL A 45 10.98 0.97 -0.85
C VAL A 45 11.06 2.00 0.28
N VAL A 46 11.97 1.79 1.21
CA VAL A 46 12.09 2.56 2.43
C VAL A 46 13.47 3.20 2.45
N THR A 47 13.52 4.50 2.71
CA THR A 47 14.76 5.24 2.91
C THR A 47 14.93 5.52 4.40
N ASP A 48 16.10 5.22 4.95
CA ASP A 48 16.42 5.52 6.34
C ASP A 48 17.02 6.93 6.51
N LYS A 49 17.39 7.31 7.73
CA LYS A 49 18.01 8.62 8.02
C LYS A 49 19.44 8.76 7.46
N GLU A 50 20.11 7.65 7.19
CA GLU A 50 21.45 7.61 6.60
C GLU A 50 21.40 7.68 5.06
N GLY A 51 20.18 7.62 4.48
CA GLY A 51 19.95 7.65 3.05
C GLY A 51 20.04 6.26 2.40
N ASN A 52 20.14 5.19 3.18
CA ASN A 52 20.15 3.83 2.64
C ASN A 52 18.73 3.41 2.23
N ASN A 53 18.65 2.74 1.08
CA ASN A 53 17.40 2.19 0.58
C ASN A 53 17.29 0.70 0.93
N GLN A 54 16.17 0.32 1.55
CA GLN A 54 15.81 -1.06 1.82
C GLN A 54 14.45 -1.39 1.22
N SER A 55 14.26 -2.65 0.85
CA SER A 55 12.98 -3.14 0.31
C SER A 55 12.24 -3.95 1.36
N VAL A 56 11.00 -3.59 1.65
CA VAL A 56 10.09 -4.37 2.49
C VAL A 56 9.09 -5.08 1.58
N ARG A 57 9.20 -6.41 1.51
CA ARG A 57 8.29 -7.23 0.72
C ARG A 57 6.93 -7.31 1.41
N VAL A 58 5.89 -7.32 0.60
CA VAL A 58 4.51 -7.45 1.05
C VAL A 58 3.81 -8.51 0.22
N ASN A 59 2.76 -9.10 0.79
CA ASN A 59 1.84 -9.92 0.03
C ASN A 59 0.55 -9.14 -0.13
N TYR A 60 0.22 -8.78 -1.36
CA TYR A 60 -0.99 -8.03 -1.67
C TYR A 60 -1.99 -8.89 -2.43
N VAL A 61 -3.20 -8.97 -1.89
CA VAL A 61 -4.39 -9.43 -2.58
C VAL A 61 -5.42 -8.32 -2.44
N GLN A 62 -6.31 -8.16 -3.41
CA GLN A 62 -7.33 -7.11 -3.35
C GLN A 62 -8.09 -7.13 -2.02
N GLY A 63 -8.00 -6.03 -1.26
CA GLY A 63 -8.62 -5.89 0.07
C GLY A 63 -7.72 -6.31 1.24
N ASN A 64 -6.57 -6.93 1.01
CA ASN A 64 -5.65 -7.38 2.05
C ASN A 64 -4.18 -7.14 1.69
N LEU A 65 -3.46 -6.47 2.58
CA LEU A 65 -2.01 -6.35 2.54
C LEU A 65 -1.43 -7.06 3.76
N SER A 66 -0.60 -8.08 3.53
CA SER A 66 0.04 -8.85 4.58
C SER A 66 1.54 -8.57 4.60
N ILE A 67 2.07 -8.26 5.78
CA ILE A 67 3.48 -7.91 6.01
C ILE A 67 4.02 -8.79 7.12
N LYS A 68 5.23 -9.36 6.95
CA LYS A 68 5.88 -10.09 8.04
C LYS A 68 6.12 -9.16 9.23
N GLU A 69 5.92 -9.63 10.45
CA GLU A 69 6.10 -8.81 11.67
C GLU A 69 7.48 -8.13 11.73
N SER A 70 8.54 -8.84 11.33
CA SER A 70 9.89 -8.29 11.30
C SER A 70 10.06 -7.16 10.30
N ASP A 71 9.38 -7.22 9.16
CA ASP A 71 9.42 -6.18 8.13
C ASP A 71 8.46 -5.03 8.45
N TYR A 72 7.33 -5.31 9.10
CA TYR A 72 6.44 -4.30 9.66
C TYR A 72 7.18 -3.42 10.67
N LYS A 73 7.94 -4.02 11.60
CA LYS A 73 8.78 -3.28 12.55
C LYS A 73 9.81 -2.37 11.89
N LYS A 74 10.33 -2.75 10.72
CA LYS A 74 11.22 -1.89 9.93
C LYS A 74 10.47 -0.70 9.34
N LEU A 75 9.27 -0.92 8.78
CA LEU A 75 8.43 0.14 8.22
C LEU A 75 8.02 1.17 9.27
N THR A 76 7.73 0.74 10.49
CA THR A 76 7.31 1.61 11.59
C THR A 76 8.46 2.07 12.48
N SER A 77 9.71 1.89 12.04
CA SER A 77 10.87 2.34 12.80
C SER A 77 11.01 3.86 12.71
N ASP A 78 11.38 4.49 13.82
CA ASP A 78 11.71 5.92 13.87
C ASP A 78 12.92 6.29 12.98
N ASN A 79 13.66 5.31 12.46
CA ASN A 79 14.76 5.53 11.52
C ASN A 79 14.30 5.73 10.07
N VAL A 80 13.02 5.51 9.76
CA VAL A 80 12.50 5.67 8.41
C VAL A 80 12.16 7.13 8.13
N THR A 81 12.66 7.66 7.01
CA THR A 81 12.40 9.04 6.57
C THR A 81 11.40 9.11 5.42
N ASN A 82 11.48 8.16 4.49
CA ASN A 82 10.61 8.12 3.32
C ASN A 82 10.21 6.67 2.99
N ILE A 83 9.00 6.54 2.44
CA ILE A 83 8.45 5.27 1.96
C ILE A 83 7.81 5.50 0.61
N ASN A 84 8.23 4.70 -0.35
CA ASN A 84 7.64 4.65 -1.68
C ASN A 84 6.84 3.36 -1.83
N LEU A 85 5.61 3.50 -2.29
CA LEU A 85 4.79 2.38 -2.72
C LEU A 85 4.98 2.18 -4.22
N ASN A 86 5.54 1.03 -4.58
CA ASN A 86 5.64 0.60 -5.98
C ASN A 86 4.52 -0.37 -6.29
N THR A 87 3.61 0.04 -7.17
CA THR A 87 2.50 -0.80 -7.62
C THR A 87 2.48 -0.90 -9.14
N ARG A 88 2.03 -2.05 -9.62
CA ARG A 88 1.91 -2.37 -11.04
C ARG A 88 0.46 -2.68 -11.36
N TYR A 89 -0.04 -2.12 -12.45
CA TYR A 89 -1.32 -2.46 -13.03
C TYR A 89 -1.12 -3.12 -14.39
N VAL A 90 -1.75 -4.27 -14.59
CA VAL A 90 -1.66 -5.03 -15.83
C VAL A 90 -3.02 -5.02 -16.52
N LYS A 91 -3.07 -4.45 -17.71
CA LYS A 91 -4.29 -4.35 -18.51
C LYS A 91 -4.19 -5.29 -19.71
N GLN A 92 -5.16 -6.19 -19.83
CA GLN A 92 -5.30 -7.05 -21.00
C GLN A 92 -6.23 -6.37 -22.02
N CYS A 93 -5.72 -6.17 -23.23
CA CYS A 93 -6.41 -5.55 -24.36
C CYS A 93 -6.40 -6.52 -25.55
N GLY A 94 -7.34 -7.48 -25.56
CA GLY A 94 -7.32 -8.59 -26.53
C GLY A 94 -6.12 -9.49 -26.26
N ASP A 95 -5.26 -9.67 -27.27
CA ASP A 95 -4.04 -10.47 -27.16
C ASP A 95 -2.85 -9.68 -26.56
N ASN A 96 -3.00 -8.35 -26.43
CA ASN A 96 -1.94 -7.49 -25.92
C ASN A 96 -2.05 -7.31 -24.40
N THR A 97 -0.90 -7.28 -23.73
CA THR A 97 -0.79 -6.96 -22.31
C THR A 97 -0.02 -5.66 -22.15
N GLU A 98 -0.65 -4.66 -21.54
CA GLU A 98 -0.02 -3.40 -21.18
C GLU A 98 0.27 -3.38 -19.68
N THR A 99 1.47 -2.92 -19.31
CA THR A 99 1.90 -2.84 -17.91
C THR A 99 2.20 -1.39 -17.55
N PHE A 100 1.54 -0.91 -16.49
CA PHE A 100 1.70 0.43 -15.95
C PHE A 100 2.32 0.33 -14.56
N ASN A 101 3.39 1.09 -14.32
CA ASN A 101 4.04 1.15 -13.01
C ASN A 101 3.76 2.51 -12.37
N TYR A 102 3.35 2.49 -11.11
CA TYR A 102 3.08 3.68 -10.32
C TYR A 102 3.98 3.67 -9.10
N ASP A 103 4.80 4.71 -8.98
CA ASP A 103 5.67 4.97 -7.83
C ASP A 103 5.09 6.13 -7.04
N ILE A 104 4.57 5.83 -5.85
CA ILE A 104 3.97 6.82 -4.96
C ILE A 104 4.96 7.13 -3.87
N GLU A 105 5.61 8.27 -4.03
CA GLU A 105 6.58 8.84 -3.11
C GLU A 105 5.92 9.43 -1.86
N ASN A 106 6.69 9.52 -0.76
CA ASN A 106 6.23 10.09 0.51
C ASN A 106 4.92 9.46 1.01
N PHE A 107 4.80 8.15 0.82
CA PHE A 107 3.61 7.40 1.20
C PHE A 107 3.48 7.35 2.72
N LYS A 108 2.59 8.20 3.25
CA LYS A 108 2.40 8.36 4.70
C LYS A 108 1.79 7.10 5.29
N LEU A 109 2.42 6.53 6.32
CA LEU A 109 1.95 5.33 7.04
C LEU A 109 1.03 5.50 8.27
N PRO A 110 0.44 6.67 8.63
CA PRO A 110 -0.48 6.71 9.78
C PRO A 110 -1.58 5.64 9.72
N TRP A 111 -2.00 5.22 8.52
CA TRP A 111 -2.95 4.14 8.30
C TRP A 111 -2.45 2.74 8.69
N LEU A 112 -1.13 2.48 8.69
CA LEU A 112 -0.57 1.21 9.16
C LEU A 112 -0.69 1.04 10.68
N THR A 113 -0.70 2.13 11.43
CA THR A 113 -0.68 2.08 12.91
C THR A 113 -2.02 2.44 13.55
N LYS A 114 -2.81 3.30 12.90
CA LYS A 114 -4.06 3.84 13.46
C LYS A 114 -5.31 3.52 12.64
N GLY A 115 -5.14 3.06 11.41
CA GLY A 115 -6.25 2.80 10.50
C GLY A 115 -6.82 1.39 10.65
N ASN A 116 -8.12 1.25 10.42
CA ASN A 116 -8.78 -0.03 10.17
C ASN A 116 -8.94 -0.33 8.67
N HIS A 117 -8.75 0.66 7.79
CA HIS A 117 -8.72 0.50 6.33
C HIS A 117 -7.91 1.61 5.65
N PHE A 118 -7.44 1.30 4.44
CA PHE A 118 -6.82 2.25 3.52
C PHE A 118 -7.24 1.95 2.08
N VAL A 119 -7.65 2.99 1.35
CA VAL A 119 -8.03 2.93 -0.05
C VAL A 119 -7.23 3.94 -0.84
N LEU A 120 -6.47 3.45 -1.81
CA LEU A 120 -5.67 4.24 -2.74
C LEU A 120 -6.37 4.31 -4.10
N TYR A 121 -6.59 5.52 -4.59
CA TYR A 121 -7.12 5.77 -5.92
C TYR A 121 -6.02 6.34 -6.79
N ILE A 122 -5.66 5.64 -7.87
CA ILE A 122 -4.70 6.06 -8.87
C ILE A 122 -5.48 6.40 -10.14
N TYR A 123 -5.20 7.57 -10.70
CA TYR A 123 -5.84 8.06 -11.91
C TYR A 123 -4.80 8.28 -12.99
N ASP A 124 -4.90 7.54 -14.10
CA ASP A 124 -4.09 7.74 -15.29
C ASP A 124 -4.54 9.03 -16.00
N THR A 125 -3.67 10.03 -16.05
CA THR A 125 -3.98 11.33 -16.65
C THR A 125 -3.75 11.39 -18.16
N THR A 126 -3.28 10.29 -18.77
CA THR A 126 -3.34 10.10 -20.23
C THR A 126 -4.77 9.79 -20.68
N ASN A 127 -5.57 9.17 -19.81
CA ASN A 127 -6.97 8.88 -20.05
C ASN A 127 -7.78 10.18 -20.14
N LYS A 128 -8.53 10.34 -21.25
CA LYS A 128 -9.36 11.54 -21.53
C LYS A 128 -10.35 11.88 -20.40
N LYS A 129 -10.80 10.88 -19.62
CA LYS A 129 -11.69 11.09 -18.46
C LYS A 129 -10.97 11.86 -17.37
N TYR A 130 -9.82 11.36 -16.92
CA TYR A 130 -9.10 11.90 -15.76
C TYR A 130 -8.23 13.11 -16.12
N LYS A 131 -7.69 13.18 -17.35
CA LYS A 131 -6.97 14.36 -17.88
C LYS A 131 -7.73 15.68 -17.73
N LYS A 132 -9.07 15.62 -17.84
CA LYS A 132 -9.96 16.78 -17.75
C LYS A 132 -10.26 17.21 -16.31
N ILE A 133 -10.04 16.33 -15.34
CA ILE A 133 -10.41 16.52 -13.94
C ILE A 133 -9.15 16.85 -13.13
N TYR A 134 -8.02 16.21 -13.42
CA TYR A 134 -6.82 16.28 -12.61
C TYR A 134 -5.59 16.76 -13.39
N ASP A 135 -4.63 17.32 -12.67
CA ASP A 135 -3.24 17.46 -13.12
C ASP A 135 -2.43 16.22 -12.74
N PRO A 136 -1.50 15.78 -13.60
CA PRO A 136 -0.51 14.78 -13.22
C PRO A 136 0.39 15.28 -12.09
N LEU A 137 1.05 14.34 -11.42
CA LEU A 137 2.23 14.66 -10.61
C LEU A 137 3.38 15.15 -11.51
N PRO A 138 4.32 15.96 -10.97
CA PRO A 138 5.53 16.33 -11.70
C PRO A 138 6.24 15.09 -12.24
N ASP A 139 6.57 15.10 -13.54
CA ASP A 139 7.29 14.04 -14.24
C ASP A 139 6.61 12.66 -14.22
N LYS A 140 5.29 12.61 -13.99
CA LYS A 140 4.48 11.38 -14.06
C LYS A 140 3.27 11.60 -14.96
N ASP A 141 2.72 10.51 -15.47
CA ASP A 141 1.47 10.54 -16.26
C ASP A 141 0.22 10.19 -15.44
N PHE A 142 0.31 10.23 -14.11
CA PHE A 142 -0.78 9.89 -13.21
C PHE A 142 -0.85 10.84 -12.01
N THR A 143 -1.96 10.76 -11.28
CA THR A 143 -2.07 11.33 -9.95
C THR A 143 -2.77 10.34 -9.03
N PHE A 144 -2.84 10.62 -7.73
CA PHE A 144 -3.50 9.75 -6.78
C PHE A 144 -4.18 10.49 -5.64
N GLU A 145 -5.19 9.87 -5.07
CA GLU A 145 -5.89 10.25 -3.85
C GLU A 145 -5.92 9.05 -2.91
N TYR A 146 -6.17 9.28 -1.63
CA TYR A 146 -6.42 8.18 -0.72
C TYR A 146 -7.46 8.54 0.33
N ASP A 147 -8.14 7.50 0.82
CA ASP A 147 -9.06 7.53 1.95
C ASP A 147 -8.61 6.50 2.98
N TRP A 148 -8.72 6.85 4.25
CA TRP A 148 -8.45 5.95 5.35
C TRP A 148 -9.29 6.34 6.57
N SER A 149 -9.29 5.49 7.59
CA SER A 149 -10.21 5.60 8.74
C SER A 149 -10.23 6.96 9.42
N GLU A 150 -9.09 7.66 9.44
CA GLU A 150 -8.91 8.93 10.16
C GLU A 150 -8.76 10.13 9.21
N GLY A 151 -8.93 9.95 7.90
CA GLY A 151 -8.85 11.08 6.98
C GLY A 151 -8.72 10.72 5.52
N SER A 152 -8.40 11.74 4.72
CA SER A 152 -8.24 11.58 3.28
C SER A 152 -7.22 12.58 2.73
N MET A 153 -6.69 12.27 1.56
CA MET A 153 -5.97 13.23 0.73
C MET A 153 -6.69 13.30 -0.61
N ARG A 154 -7.30 14.46 -0.87
CA ARG A 154 -7.95 14.78 -2.14
C ARG A 154 -7.02 15.61 -3.01
N ARG A 155 -7.07 15.39 -4.32
CA ARG A 155 -6.36 16.21 -5.30
C ARG A 155 -7.22 17.39 -5.66
N VAL A 156 -6.57 18.52 -5.90
CA VAL A 156 -7.25 19.70 -6.44
C VAL A 156 -7.71 19.35 -7.85
N GLN A 157 -9.01 19.51 -8.11
CA GLN A 157 -9.62 19.24 -9.40
C GLN A 157 -9.62 20.52 -10.24
N LYS A 158 -9.22 20.42 -11.50
CA LYS A 158 -9.36 21.48 -12.52
C LYS A 158 -10.81 21.87 -12.77
N LYS A 159 -11.70 20.88 -12.63
CA LYS A 159 -13.10 21.00 -12.99
C LYS A 159 -13.95 20.06 -12.15
N LEU A 160 -15.08 20.59 -11.67
CA LEU A 160 -16.11 19.79 -11.03
C LEU A 160 -16.71 18.77 -11.99
N THR A 161 -16.91 17.55 -11.49
CA THR A 161 -17.63 16.48 -12.17
C THR A 161 -19.11 16.84 -12.37
N LYS A 162 -19.80 16.14 -13.27
CA LYS A 162 -21.24 16.38 -13.52
C LYS A 162 -22.07 16.20 -12.25
N GLU A 163 -21.74 15.22 -11.42
CA GLU A 163 -22.43 14.94 -10.16
C GLU A 163 -22.22 16.04 -9.14
N GLN A 164 -20.98 16.50 -8.95
CA GLN A 164 -20.67 17.63 -8.07
C GLN A 164 -21.40 18.91 -8.49
N LYS A 165 -21.47 19.17 -9.81
CA LYS A 165 -22.25 20.31 -10.34
C LYS A 165 -23.75 20.19 -10.09
N ARG A 166 -24.29 18.97 -9.99
CA ARG A 166 -25.70 18.75 -9.67
C ARG A 166 -25.97 19.04 -8.19
N CYS A 167 -25.06 18.67 -7.30
CA CYS A 167 -25.22 18.87 -5.86
C CYS A 167 -24.90 20.29 -5.38
N ASN A 168 -24.13 21.06 -6.16
CA ASN A 168 -23.78 22.46 -5.85
C ASN A 168 -24.76 23.48 -6.46
N LYS A 169 -25.88 23.03 -7.03
CA LYS A 169 -27.00 23.87 -7.48
C LYS A 169 -28.10 23.84 -6.44
#